data_AF-A0A2M7WLX4-F1
#
_entry.id   AF-A0A2M7WLX4-F1
#
_cell.length_a   1.000
_cell.length_b   1.000
_cell.length_c   1.000
_cell.angle_alpha   90.00
_cell.angle_beta   90.00
_cell.angle_gamma   90.00
#
_symmetry.space_group_name_H-M   'P 1'
#
loop_
_entity.id
_entity.type
_entity.pdbx_description
1 polymer ?
#
loop_
_entity_poly.entity_id
_entity_poly.type
_entity_poly.pdbx_seq_one_letter_code
_entity_poly.pdbx_strand_id
1 'polypeptide(L)'
;MLSSEIRSSFLKYFAERGHRVVSSSSLIPHGDPTLLFTNAGMNQFKDVFTGKETRSYTRATSSQKCMRVSGKHNDLEEVGLSPFHHTFFEMLGNFSFGDYFKQDAIFFGWDWVTRVLGLPKDRLYATVYEDDDEAFALWEKTDDYLKKSGRILRFGKKDNYWAMGDTGPNGPCSEIHFDRGDKYQGQLNVSGNRFLELWNLVFMQFESDGKGNNTPLPKPSIDTGAGLERISLVMQGIHTPAFGHPSQEGNTPRHSVPPPYGSFGLSRGGHTPSSPPLAGNPPLSRGGHTPSSPPLAGNPPLSRGEFASPSGHPSQEWIQSDYDTDLFRPIIERIAELSDKEYFSDERGIPHRVIA
;
A
#
# COMPACT_ATOMS: atom_id res chain seq x y z
N MET A 1 -5.32 1.97 11.58
CA MET A 1 -5.06 0.54 11.88
C MET A 1 -3.68 0.21 11.32
N LEU A 2 -2.79 -0.41 12.10
CA LEU A 2 -1.45 -0.82 11.67
C LEU A 2 -1.56 -1.98 10.66
N SER A 3 -0.57 -2.14 9.78
CA SER A 3 -0.54 -3.26 8.83
C SER A 3 -0.58 -4.63 9.51
N SER A 4 0.06 -4.77 10.68
CA SER A 4 -0.01 -5.96 11.53
C SER A 4 -1.42 -6.25 12.07
N GLU A 5 -2.19 -5.23 12.42
CA GLU A 5 -3.58 -5.33 12.87
C GLU A 5 -4.51 -5.70 11.71
N ILE A 6 -4.30 -5.10 10.52
CA ILE A 6 -5.04 -5.43 9.29
C ILE A 6 -4.83 -6.90 8.93
N ARG A 7 -3.57 -7.35 8.84
CA ARG A 7 -3.20 -8.75 8.58
C ARG A 7 -3.83 -9.70 9.61
N SER A 8 -3.77 -9.35 10.88
CA SER A 8 -4.32 -10.19 11.97
C SER A 8 -5.84 -10.25 11.97
N SER A 9 -6.52 -9.13 11.67
CA SER A 9 -7.99 -9.09 11.60
C SER A 9 -8.52 -9.90 10.42
N PHE A 10 -7.84 -9.88 9.27
CA PHE A 10 -8.17 -10.71 8.10
C PHE A 10 -8.09 -12.21 8.43
N LEU A 11 -6.95 -12.66 8.93
CA LEU A 11 -6.73 -14.08 9.24
C LEU A 11 -7.69 -14.59 10.32
N LYS A 12 -7.96 -13.76 11.35
CA LYS A 12 -8.95 -14.07 12.39
C LYS A 12 -10.37 -14.17 11.82
N TYR A 13 -10.78 -13.19 11.01
CA TYR A 13 -12.11 -13.12 10.41
C TYR A 13 -12.47 -14.37 9.59
N PHE A 14 -11.50 -14.89 8.82
CA PHE A 14 -11.67 -16.13 8.06
C PHE A 14 -11.52 -17.39 8.92
N ALA A 15 -10.65 -17.40 9.94
CA ALA A 15 -10.60 -18.50 10.91
C ALA A 15 -11.94 -18.71 11.63
N GLU A 16 -12.62 -17.62 12.01
CA GLU A 16 -13.97 -17.64 12.59
C GLU A 16 -15.05 -18.16 11.61
N ARG A 17 -14.76 -18.22 10.31
CA ARG A 17 -15.63 -18.77 9.24
C ARG A 17 -15.22 -20.18 8.78
N GLY A 18 -14.35 -20.83 9.56
CA GLY A 18 -13.91 -22.22 9.34
C GLY A 18 -12.73 -22.38 8.38
N HIS A 19 -12.07 -21.30 7.96
CA HIS A 19 -10.88 -21.39 7.13
C HIS A 19 -9.66 -21.81 7.95
N ARG A 20 -8.90 -22.78 7.45
CA ARG A 20 -7.60 -23.12 8.02
C ARG A 20 -6.63 -21.97 7.78
N VAL A 21 -6.10 -21.35 8.83
CA VAL A 21 -4.96 -20.43 8.69
C VAL A 21 -3.74 -21.24 8.25
N VAL A 22 -3.17 -20.88 7.10
CA VAL A 22 -2.00 -21.50 6.49
C VAL A 22 -0.88 -20.46 6.43
N SER A 23 0.33 -20.87 6.81
CA SER A 23 1.53 -20.04 6.71
C SER A 23 1.89 -19.76 5.25
N SER A 24 2.42 -18.57 4.98
CA SER A 24 2.97 -18.21 3.66
C SER A 24 4.01 -19.22 3.19
N SER A 25 3.92 -19.63 1.93
CA SER A 25 4.94 -20.42 1.25
C SER A 25 6.24 -19.63 1.04
N SER A 26 7.26 -20.32 0.54
CA SER A 26 8.50 -19.70 0.05
C SER A 26 8.23 -18.71 -1.09
N LEU A 27 9.06 -17.67 -1.21
CA LEU A 27 9.11 -16.81 -2.39
C LEU A 27 9.61 -17.56 -3.63
N ILE A 28 10.46 -18.57 -3.44
CA ILE A 28 10.94 -19.47 -4.49
C ILE A 28 9.95 -20.64 -4.56
N PRO A 29 9.20 -20.83 -5.67
CA PRO A 29 8.22 -21.91 -5.79
C PRO A 29 8.87 -23.29 -5.73
N HIS A 30 8.22 -24.24 -5.07
CA HIS A 30 8.59 -25.64 -5.11
C HIS A 30 7.65 -26.38 -6.08
N GLY A 31 8.21 -27.11 -7.04
CA GLY A 31 7.44 -27.96 -7.97
C GLY A 31 6.90 -27.27 -9.23
N ASP A 32 7.07 -25.96 -9.40
CA ASP A 32 6.68 -25.26 -10.64
C ASP A 32 7.90 -24.56 -11.28
N PRO A 33 8.53 -25.16 -12.31
CA PRO A 33 9.67 -24.57 -13.00
C PRO A 33 9.29 -23.41 -13.94
N THR A 34 7.99 -23.09 -14.09
CA THR A 34 7.52 -22.00 -14.94
C THR A 34 7.36 -20.67 -14.19
N LEU A 35 7.35 -20.71 -12.85
CA LEU A 35 7.31 -19.54 -11.98
C LEU A 35 8.69 -19.25 -11.39
N LEU A 36 9.23 -18.06 -11.65
CA LEU A 36 10.47 -17.60 -11.03
C LEU A 36 10.27 -17.30 -9.53
N PHE A 37 9.14 -16.66 -9.19
CA PHE A 37 8.73 -16.32 -7.83
C PHE A 37 7.25 -16.59 -7.60
N THR A 38 6.89 -16.82 -6.33
CA THR A 38 5.49 -16.85 -5.86
C THR A 38 4.88 -15.47 -6.05
N ASN A 39 3.93 -15.33 -6.97
CA ASN A 39 3.33 -14.06 -7.39
C ASN A 39 1.90 -13.83 -6.85
N ALA A 40 1.29 -14.85 -6.24
CA ALA A 40 -0.05 -14.83 -5.66
C ALA A 40 -0.22 -15.82 -4.50
N GLY A 41 -1.22 -15.60 -3.64
CA GLY A 41 -1.61 -16.52 -2.56
C GLY A 41 -1.93 -17.94 -3.03
N MET A 42 -2.50 -18.07 -4.23
CA MET A 42 -2.98 -19.33 -4.80
C MET A 42 -1.88 -20.32 -5.20
N ASN A 43 -0.63 -19.88 -5.40
CA ASN A 43 0.39 -20.74 -6.03
C ASN A 43 0.64 -22.03 -5.22
N GLN A 44 0.60 -21.96 -3.87
CA GLN A 44 0.76 -23.11 -2.98
C GLN A 44 -0.45 -24.06 -2.90
N PHE A 45 -1.53 -23.74 -3.62
CA PHE A 45 -2.78 -24.51 -3.68
C PHE A 45 -3.16 -24.93 -5.11
N LYS A 46 -2.30 -24.69 -6.12
CA LYS A 46 -2.52 -25.01 -7.55
C LYS A 46 -3.02 -26.45 -7.76
N ASP A 47 -2.37 -27.41 -7.12
CA ASP A 47 -2.72 -28.83 -7.24
C ASP A 47 -3.98 -29.21 -6.46
N VAL A 48 -4.34 -28.44 -5.41
CA VAL A 48 -5.61 -28.59 -4.69
C VAL A 48 -6.78 -28.13 -5.57
N PHE A 49 -6.65 -26.99 -6.26
CA PHE A 49 -7.66 -26.48 -7.19
C PHE A 49 -7.91 -27.42 -8.38
N THR A 50 -6.84 -28.03 -8.90
CA THR A 50 -6.92 -28.96 -10.03
C THR A 50 -7.22 -30.40 -9.61
N GLY A 51 -7.38 -30.67 -8.30
CA GLY A 51 -7.70 -32.00 -7.76
C GLY A 51 -6.55 -33.02 -7.80
N LYS A 52 -5.33 -32.58 -8.12
CA LYS A 52 -4.10 -33.40 -8.12
C LYS A 52 -3.59 -33.63 -6.69
N GLU A 53 -3.87 -32.70 -5.78
CA GLU A 53 -3.61 -32.80 -4.35
C GLU A 53 -4.93 -32.74 -3.55
N THR A 54 -4.96 -33.39 -2.39
CA THR A 54 -6.05 -33.24 -1.40
C THR A 54 -5.51 -32.75 -0.06
N ARG A 55 -6.29 -31.93 0.64
CA ARG A 55 -5.97 -31.42 1.98
C ARG A 55 -7.05 -31.88 2.97
N SER A 56 -6.70 -31.91 4.26
CA SER A 56 -7.65 -32.24 5.35
C SER A 56 -8.65 -31.11 5.66
N TYR A 57 -8.63 -30.03 4.88
CA TYR A 57 -9.48 -28.85 5.01
C TYR A 57 -9.95 -28.40 3.63
N THR A 58 -11.21 -27.97 3.52
CA THR A 58 -11.83 -27.46 2.29
C THR A 58 -11.76 -25.94 2.14
N ARG A 59 -11.34 -25.23 3.20
CA ARG A 59 -11.22 -23.77 3.29
C ARG A 59 -9.86 -23.39 3.85
N ALA A 60 -9.19 -22.38 3.29
CA ALA A 60 -7.90 -21.89 3.79
C ALA A 60 -7.78 -20.36 3.75
N THR A 61 -6.92 -19.78 4.58
CA THR A 61 -6.58 -18.35 4.52
C THR A 61 -5.11 -18.13 4.85
N SER A 62 -4.48 -17.14 4.21
CA SER A 62 -3.06 -16.82 4.40
C SER A 62 -2.77 -15.35 4.12
N SER A 63 -1.68 -14.83 4.69
CA SER A 63 -1.00 -13.63 4.20
C SER A 63 0.24 -14.11 3.46
N GLN A 64 0.21 -14.11 2.13
CA GLN A 64 1.28 -14.65 1.29
C GLN A 64 2.28 -13.55 0.92
N LYS A 65 3.56 -13.81 1.15
CA LYS A 65 4.66 -13.03 0.57
C LYS A 65 4.69 -13.24 -0.94
N CYS A 66 4.51 -12.18 -1.72
CA CYS A 66 4.45 -12.21 -3.17
C CYS A 66 5.57 -11.37 -3.77
N MET A 67 6.03 -11.75 -4.96
CA MET A 67 6.97 -10.97 -5.76
C MET A 67 6.59 -10.98 -7.25
N ARG A 68 6.59 -9.79 -7.87
CA ARG A 68 6.12 -9.56 -9.25
C ARG A 68 7.16 -8.80 -10.09
N VAL A 69 8.23 -9.51 -10.44
CA VAL A 69 9.38 -8.98 -11.19
C VAL A 69 9.65 -9.75 -12.50
N SER A 70 8.71 -10.59 -12.94
CA SER A 70 8.91 -11.47 -14.11
C SER A 70 7.61 -12.06 -14.65
N GLY A 71 7.57 -12.35 -15.95
CA GLY A 71 6.46 -13.05 -16.62
C GLY A 71 5.22 -12.15 -16.78
N LYS A 72 4.04 -12.78 -16.86
CA LYS A 72 2.74 -12.11 -17.09
C LYS A 72 2.36 -11.10 -15.98
N HIS A 73 2.86 -11.29 -14.77
CA HIS A 73 2.63 -10.44 -13.61
C HIS A 73 3.96 -9.79 -13.20
N ASN A 74 4.43 -8.88 -14.04
CA ASN A 74 5.66 -8.12 -13.85
C ASN A 74 5.32 -6.65 -13.63
N ASP A 75 5.40 -6.21 -12.37
CA ASP A 75 5.10 -4.84 -11.97
C ASP A 75 6.38 -3.97 -11.93
N LEU A 76 7.54 -4.54 -12.30
CA LEU A 76 8.88 -3.94 -12.18
C LEU A 76 9.04 -2.57 -12.84
N GLU A 77 8.43 -2.36 -14.01
CA GLU A 77 8.54 -1.10 -14.76
C GLU A 77 7.60 -0.01 -14.19
N GLU A 78 6.58 -0.38 -13.42
CA GLU A 78 5.62 0.53 -12.77
C GLU A 78 6.07 0.96 -11.36
N VAL A 79 6.99 0.20 -10.73
CA VAL A 79 7.53 0.50 -9.39
C VAL A 79 8.31 1.81 -9.43
N GLY A 80 7.93 2.75 -8.56
CA GLY A 80 8.50 4.11 -8.52
C GLY A 80 7.84 5.10 -9.49
N LEU A 81 7.07 4.65 -10.48
CA LEU A 81 6.19 5.52 -11.28
C LEU A 81 4.79 5.60 -10.64
N SER A 82 4.28 4.45 -10.21
CA SER A 82 2.97 4.30 -9.58
C SER A 82 3.10 4.12 -8.07
N PRO A 83 2.37 4.89 -7.25
CA PRO A 83 2.45 4.82 -5.78
C PRO A 83 1.75 3.59 -5.16
N PHE A 84 1.34 2.59 -5.97
CA PHE A 84 0.62 1.38 -5.52
C PHE A 84 1.15 0.07 -6.13
N HIS A 85 2.26 0.13 -6.87
CA HIS A 85 2.95 -1.02 -7.42
C HIS A 85 4.22 -1.27 -6.61
N HIS A 86 4.46 -2.53 -6.25
CA HIS A 86 5.59 -2.96 -5.43
C HIS A 86 6.18 -4.23 -6.05
N THR A 87 7.51 -4.37 -6.01
CA THR A 87 8.17 -5.62 -6.43
C THR A 87 7.85 -6.76 -5.46
N PHE A 88 7.91 -6.49 -4.16
CA PHE A 88 7.52 -7.37 -3.07
C PHE A 88 6.32 -6.79 -2.29
N PHE A 89 5.35 -7.64 -1.94
CA PHE A 89 4.16 -7.24 -1.18
C PHE A 89 3.50 -8.44 -0.47
N GLU A 90 2.59 -8.19 0.47
CA GLU A 90 1.76 -9.22 1.09
C GLU A 90 0.35 -9.29 0.50
N MET A 91 -0.01 -10.48 0.00
CA MET A 91 -1.36 -10.79 -0.48
C MET A 91 -2.16 -11.52 0.60
N LEU A 92 -3.17 -10.85 1.15
CA LEU A 92 -4.19 -11.46 2.01
C LEU A 92 -5.15 -12.27 1.12
N GLY A 93 -5.35 -13.55 1.41
CA GLY A 93 -6.19 -14.42 0.59
C GLY A 93 -7.06 -15.39 1.38
N ASN A 94 -8.24 -15.68 0.85
CA ASN A 94 -9.16 -16.72 1.33
C ASN A 94 -9.53 -17.67 0.20
N PHE A 95 -9.43 -18.96 0.45
CA PHE A 95 -9.52 -19.99 -0.58
C PHE A 95 -10.61 -21.00 -0.23
N SER A 96 -11.37 -21.42 -1.25
CA SER A 96 -12.39 -22.48 -1.19
C SER A 96 -12.04 -23.57 -2.18
N PHE A 97 -11.93 -24.81 -1.72
CA PHE A 97 -11.55 -25.97 -2.53
C PHE A 97 -12.80 -26.84 -2.80
N GLY A 98 -13.71 -26.33 -3.63
CA GLY A 98 -14.98 -26.98 -3.93
C GLY A 98 -15.96 -27.02 -2.75
N ASP A 99 -16.03 -25.93 -1.98
CA ASP A 99 -16.85 -25.79 -0.76
C ASP A 99 -17.90 -24.69 -0.93
N TYR A 100 -17.57 -23.44 -0.59
CA TYR A 100 -18.38 -22.26 -0.92
C TYR A 100 -17.95 -21.61 -2.24
N PHE A 101 -18.82 -20.81 -2.84
CA PHE A 101 -18.58 -20.15 -4.13
C PHE A 101 -18.97 -18.66 -4.09
N LYS A 102 -19.35 -18.06 -5.24
CA LYS A 102 -19.58 -16.62 -5.43
C LYS A 102 -20.34 -15.92 -4.30
N GLN A 103 -21.48 -16.47 -3.86
CA GLN A 103 -22.33 -15.81 -2.86
C GLN A 103 -21.58 -15.52 -1.56
N ASP A 104 -20.94 -16.53 -0.98
CA ASP A 104 -20.19 -16.38 0.27
C ASP A 104 -18.88 -15.63 0.05
N ALA A 105 -18.23 -15.77 -1.12
CA ALA A 105 -17.02 -15.01 -1.45
C ALA A 105 -17.27 -13.50 -1.51
N ILE A 106 -18.33 -13.08 -2.22
CA ILE A 106 -18.79 -11.69 -2.31
C ILE A 106 -19.21 -11.18 -0.93
N PHE A 107 -20.02 -11.96 -0.20
CA PHE A 107 -20.44 -11.60 1.15
C PHE A 107 -19.23 -11.41 2.07
N PHE A 108 -18.30 -12.36 2.16
CA PHE A 108 -17.13 -12.25 3.04
C PHE A 108 -16.23 -11.07 2.67
N GLY A 109 -16.03 -10.80 1.37
CA GLY A 109 -15.27 -9.66 0.90
C GLY A 109 -15.88 -8.34 1.35
N TRP A 110 -17.17 -8.13 1.05
CA TRP A 110 -17.91 -6.94 1.44
C TRP A 110 -18.00 -6.75 2.95
N ASP A 111 -18.25 -7.84 3.66
CA ASP A 111 -18.47 -7.88 5.10
C ASP A 111 -17.21 -7.52 5.90
N TRP A 112 -16.03 -8.01 5.48
CA TRP A 112 -14.76 -7.60 6.08
C TRP A 112 -14.43 -6.13 5.77
N VAL A 113 -14.57 -5.70 4.51
CA VAL A 113 -14.30 -4.32 4.09
C VAL A 113 -15.20 -3.30 4.79
N THR A 114 -16.50 -3.59 4.94
CA THR A 114 -17.47 -2.62 5.50
C THR A 114 -17.68 -2.73 7.00
N ARG A 115 -17.60 -3.92 7.61
CA ARG A 115 -17.80 -4.07 9.08
C ARG A 115 -16.52 -4.19 9.89
N VAL A 116 -15.47 -4.80 9.36
CA VAL A 116 -14.22 -5.03 10.12
C VAL A 116 -13.23 -3.89 9.90
N LEU A 117 -13.01 -3.48 8.65
CA LEU A 117 -12.25 -2.28 8.35
C LEU A 117 -13.06 -0.99 8.56
N GLY A 118 -14.39 -1.07 8.51
CA GLY A 118 -15.26 0.10 8.67
C GLY A 118 -15.21 1.08 7.48
N LEU A 119 -14.81 0.62 6.29
CA LEU A 119 -14.69 1.50 5.13
C LEU A 119 -16.09 1.99 4.66
N PRO A 120 -16.23 3.29 4.35
CA PRO A 120 -17.51 3.90 4.05
C PRO A 120 -18.03 3.43 2.68
N LYS A 121 -19.27 2.91 2.66
CA LYS A 121 -19.88 2.25 1.51
C LYS A 121 -19.98 3.14 0.26
N ASP A 122 -20.14 4.44 0.46
CA ASP A 122 -20.18 5.47 -0.59
C ASP A 122 -18.82 5.81 -1.21
N ARG A 123 -17.75 5.15 -0.77
CA ARG A 123 -16.45 5.13 -1.47
C ARG A 123 -16.15 3.79 -2.13
N LEU A 124 -16.98 2.77 -1.93
CA LEU A 124 -16.72 1.45 -2.49
C LEU A 124 -17.41 1.27 -3.84
N TYR A 125 -16.78 0.49 -4.70
CA TYR A 125 -17.29 0.02 -5.99
C TYR A 125 -17.04 -1.48 -6.11
N ALA A 126 -17.89 -2.18 -6.84
CA ALA A 126 -17.70 -3.58 -7.22
C ALA A 126 -17.60 -3.68 -8.75
N THR A 127 -16.65 -4.46 -9.26
CA THR A 127 -16.55 -4.80 -10.68
C THR A 127 -16.91 -6.27 -10.88
N VAL A 128 -17.51 -6.63 -12.02
CA VAL A 128 -17.77 -8.03 -12.42
C VAL A 128 -17.49 -8.22 -13.91
N TYR A 129 -17.26 -9.47 -14.31
CA TYR A 129 -17.13 -9.83 -15.72
C TYR A 129 -18.42 -9.54 -16.49
N GLU A 130 -18.30 -9.06 -17.73
CA GLU A 130 -19.43 -8.60 -18.53
C GLU A 130 -20.54 -9.65 -18.71
N ASP A 131 -20.17 -10.93 -18.85
CA ASP A 131 -21.11 -12.06 -18.97
C ASP A 131 -21.52 -12.70 -17.63
N ASP A 132 -21.04 -12.21 -16.47
CA ASP A 132 -21.33 -12.81 -15.15
C ASP A 132 -22.52 -12.14 -14.43
N ASP A 133 -23.72 -12.42 -14.96
CA ASP A 133 -24.99 -11.99 -14.38
C ASP A 133 -25.22 -12.50 -12.95
N GLU A 134 -24.67 -13.67 -12.62
CA GLU A 134 -24.77 -14.26 -11.28
C GLU A 134 -24.02 -13.39 -10.25
N ALA A 135 -22.77 -13.03 -10.54
CA ALA A 135 -21.99 -12.15 -9.67
C ALA A 135 -22.63 -10.77 -9.51
N PHE A 136 -23.16 -10.19 -10.59
CA PHE A 136 -23.88 -8.92 -10.54
C PHE A 136 -25.10 -8.98 -9.60
N ALA A 137 -25.96 -9.99 -9.77
CA ALA A 137 -27.15 -10.18 -8.94
C ALA A 137 -26.82 -10.54 -7.48
N LEU A 138 -25.66 -11.15 -7.22
CA LEU A 138 -25.18 -11.42 -5.86
C LEU A 138 -24.69 -10.15 -5.16
N TRP A 139 -24.01 -9.24 -5.87
CA TRP A 139 -23.66 -7.92 -5.33
C TRP A 139 -24.90 -7.09 -4.97
N GLU A 140 -25.94 -7.08 -5.81
CA GLU A 140 -27.21 -6.41 -5.49
C GLU A 140 -27.92 -6.99 -4.26
N LYS A 141 -27.76 -8.28 -3.99
CA LYS A 141 -28.31 -8.96 -2.80
C LYS A 141 -27.47 -8.76 -1.54
N THR A 142 -26.18 -8.45 -1.70
CA THR A 142 -25.22 -8.32 -0.59
C THR A 142 -25.40 -7.00 0.16
N ASP A 143 -25.75 -5.91 -0.55
CA ASP A 143 -26.04 -4.63 0.09
C ASP A 143 -27.06 -3.78 -0.69
N ASP A 144 -28.09 -3.34 0.04
CA ASP A 144 -29.14 -2.45 -0.45
C ASP A 144 -28.58 -1.10 -0.94
N TYR A 145 -27.40 -0.68 -0.47
CA TYR A 145 -26.67 0.49 -0.98
C TYR A 145 -26.08 0.25 -2.37
N LEU A 146 -25.42 -0.89 -2.61
CA LEU A 146 -24.80 -1.20 -3.90
C LEU A 146 -25.85 -1.27 -5.01
N LYS A 147 -26.98 -1.94 -4.72
CA LYS A 147 -28.15 -2.05 -5.61
C LYS A 147 -28.72 -0.70 -6.05
N LYS A 148 -28.70 0.32 -5.17
CA LYS A 148 -29.32 1.64 -5.43
C LYS A 148 -28.34 2.69 -5.95
N SER A 149 -27.04 2.47 -5.80
CA SER A 149 -26.01 3.51 -6.04
C SER A 149 -25.40 3.47 -7.45
N GLY A 150 -25.65 2.43 -8.24
CA GLY A 150 -25.03 2.27 -9.57
C GLY A 150 -23.53 1.97 -9.52
N ARG A 151 -23.05 1.39 -8.40
CA ARG A 151 -21.63 1.15 -8.10
C ARG A 151 -21.17 -0.29 -8.37
N ILE A 152 -22.04 -1.10 -8.96
CA ILE A 152 -21.71 -2.42 -9.50
C ILE A 152 -21.53 -2.21 -11.01
N LEU A 153 -20.30 -2.39 -11.51
CA LEU A 153 -19.92 -2.09 -12.88
C LEU A 153 -19.41 -3.34 -13.60
N ARG A 154 -19.57 -3.38 -14.92
CA ARG A 154 -19.18 -4.51 -15.76
C ARG A 154 -18.00 -4.15 -16.63
N PHE A 155 -17.00 -5.03 -16.70
CA PHE A 155 -15.86 -4.90 -17.60
C PHE A 155 -15.58 -6.23 -18.30
N GLY A 156 -14.91 -6.13 -19.45
CA GLY A 156 -14.60 -7.29 -20.26
C GLY A 156 -13.42 -8.11 -19.77
N LYS A 157 -13.02 -9.07 -20.61
CA LYS A 157 -12.05 -10.12 -20.26
C LYS A 157 -10.68 -9.61 -19.80
N LYS A 158 -10.29 -8.38 -20.20
CA LYS A 158 -9.02 -7.77 -19.80
C LYS A 158 -8.93 -7.53 -18.29
N ASP A 159 -10.03 -7.08 -17.70
CA ASP A 159 -10.03 -6.53 -16.34
C ASP A 159 -10.72 -7.49 -15.35
N ASN A 160 -11.83 -8.14 -15.74
CA ASN A 160 -12.60 -9.03 -14.86
C ASN A 160 -12.52 -10.53 -15.23
N TYR A 161 -11.44 -10.99 -15.86
CA TYR A 161 -11.20 -12.43 -16.08
C TYR A 161 -9.77 -12.82 -15.71
N TRP A 162 -9.62 -13.61 -14.65
CA TRP A 162 -8.31 -13.94 -14.09
C TRP A 162 -7.80 -15.29 -14.60
N ALA A 163 -6.51 -15.36 -14.90
CA ALA A 163 -5.81 -16.61 -15.25
C ALA A 163 -4.35 -16.56 -14.79
N MET A 164 -3.91 -17.62 -14.09
CA MET A 164 -2.59 -17.76 -13.45
C MET A 164 -1.40 -17.52 -14.39
N GLY A 165 -1.56 -17.86 -15.66
CA GLY A 165 -0.54 -17.77 -16.71
C GLY A 165 -1.18 -18.17 -18.04
N ASP A 166 -0.40 -18.80 -18.91
CA ASP A 166 -0.90 -19.41 -20.14
C ASP A 166 -1.58 -20.76 -19.86
N THR A 167 -1.18 -21.45 -18.79
CA THR A 167 -1.76 -22.72 -18.34
C THR A 167 -2.29 -22.62 -16.91
N GLY A 168 -3.21 -23.50 -16.53
CA GLY A 168 -3.69 -23.66 -15.16
C GLY A 168 -5.05 -23.00 -14.87
N PRO A 169 -5.45 -22.93 -13.58
CA PRO A 169 -6.76 -22.45 -13.16
C PRO A 169 -7.07 -21.02 -13.59
N ASN A 170 -8.31 -20.79 -14.01
CA ASN A 170 -8.84 -19.51 -14.46
C ASN A 170 -10.36 -19.40 -14.27
N GLY A 171 -10.89 -18.19 -14.45
CA GLY A 171 -12.33 -17.91 -14.43
C GLY A 171 -12.66 -16.42 -14.39
N PRO A 172 -13.95 -16.05 -14.43
CA PRO A 172 -14.37 -14.68 -14.19
C PRO A 172 -13.99 -14.26 -12.76
N CYS A 173 -13.75 -12.97 -12.56
CA CYS A 173 -13.46 -12.42 -11.24
C CYS A 173 -14.22 -11.12 -10.98
N SER A 174 -14.24 -10.72 -9.71
CA SER A 174 -14.92 -9.53 -9.23
C SER A 174 -14.04 -8.79 -8.25
N GLU A 175 -13.92 -7.46 -8.39
CA GLU A 175 -12.98 -6.68 -7.59
C GLU A 175 -13.72 -5.67 -6.71
N ILE A 176 -13.19 -5.43 -5.52
CA ILE A 176 -13.61 -4.36 -4.62
C ILE A 176 -12.65 -3.19 -4.78
N HIS A 177 -13.18 -2.04 -5.16
CA HIS A 177 -12.42 -0.82 -5.38
C HIS A 177 -12.79 0.27 -4.39
N PHE A 178 -11.83 1.15 -4.04
CA PHE A 178 -12.02 2.28 -3.15
C PHE A 178 -11.72 3.63 -3.82
N ASP A 179 -12.69 4.54 -3.78
CA ASP A 179 -12.58 5.92 -4.24
C ASP A 179 -11.92 6.82 -3.18
N ARG A 180 -10.69 7.25 -3.47
CA ARG A 180 -9.94 8.19 -2.62
C ARG A 180 -10.53 9.62 -2.67
N GLY A 181 -11.42 9.91 -3.62
CA GLY A 181 -12.19 11.15 -3.77
C GLY A 181 -11.67 12.07 -4.87
N ASP A 182 -12.46 13.09 -5.21
CA ASP A 182 -12.29 13.94 -6.41
C ASP A 182 -10.98 14.74 -6.49
N LYS A 183 -10.19 14.79 -5.41
CA LYS A 183 -8.84 15.36 -5.42
C LYS A 183 -7.82 14.54 -6.22
N TYR A 184 -8.18 13.32 -6.61
CA TYR A 184 -7.37 12.45 -7.48
C TYR A 184 -8.04 12.25 -8.83
N GLN A 185 -7.23 12.23 -9.89
CA GLN A 185 -7.67 11.89 -11.23
C GLN A 185 -7.61 10.36 -11.44
N GLY A 186 -8.54 9.85 -12.25
CA GLY A 186 -8.63 8.44 -12.63
C GLY A 186 -10.07 7.99 -12.84
N GLN A 187 -10.26 6.99 -13.68
CA GLN A 187 -11.52 6.27 -13.89
C GLN A 187 -11.36 4.84 -13.37
N LEU A 188 -12.47 4.19 -12.97
CA LEU A 188 -12.44 2.80 -12.50
C LEU A 188 -11.89 1.87 -13.61
N ASN A 189 -11.01 0.94 -13.24
CA ASN A 189 -10.26 0.06 -14.15
C ASN A 189 -9.46 0.77 -15.27
N VAL A 190 -9.10 2.04 -15.05
CA VAL A 190 -8.16 2.81 -15.87
C VAL A 190 -7.01 3.29 -14.99
N SER A 191 -5.77 3.21 -15.46
CA SER A 191 -4.58 3.66 -14.73
C SER A 191 -4.75 5.09 -14.22
N GLY A 192 -4.62 5.26 -12.90
CA GLY A 192 -4.88 6.53 -12.24
C GLY A 192 -4.78 6.42 -10.72
N ASN A 193 -4.93 7.55 -10.03
CA ASN A 193 -4.69 7.65 -8.59
C ASN A 193 -5.98 7.74 -7.75
N ARG A 194 -7.16 7.69 -8.39
CA ARG A 194 -8.46 7.85 -7.72
C ARG A 194 -9.02 6.57 -7.14
N PHE A 195 -9.15 5.54 -7.96
CA PHE A 195 -9.75 4.25 -7.58
C PHE A 195 -8.64 3.24 -7.33
N LEU A 196 -8.65 2.61 -6.15
CA LEU A 196 -7.73 1.53 -5.81
C LEU A 196 -8.46 0.20 -5.78
N GLU A 197 -8.02 -0.75 -6.59
CA GLU A 197 -8.32 -2.17 -6.44
C GLU A 197 -7.76 -2.63 -5.08
N LEU A 198 -8.65 -2.87 -4.11
CA LEU A 198 -8.28 -3.35 -2.78
C LEU A 198 -8.21 -4.88 -2.73
N TRP A 199 -9.11 -5.56 -3.45
CA TRP A 199 -9.31 -7.00 -3.33
C TRP A 199 -9.92 -7.58 -4.59
N ASN A 200 -9.29 -8.60 -5.17
CA ASN A 200 -9.81 -9.39 -6.28
C ASN A 200 -10.40 -10.71 -5.76
N LEU A 201 -11.59 -11.08 -6.23
CA LEU A 201 -12.33 -12.31 -5.91
C LEU A 201 -12.45 -13.15 -7.19
N VAL A 202 -11.63 -14.18 -7.33
CA VAL A 202 -11.58 -15.04 -8.52
C VAL A 202 -12.49 -16.25 -8.34
N PHE A 203 -13.41 -16.42 -9.29
CA PHE A 203 -14.35 -17.53 -9.33
C PHE A 203 -13.78 -18.62 -10.24
N MET A 204 -12.85 -19.41 -9.70
CA MET A 204 -12.16 -20.45 -10.47
C MET A 204 -13.16 -21.51 -10.95
N GLN A 205 -13.26 -21.65 -12.27
CA GLN A 205 -14.21 -22.54 -12.94
C GLN A 205 -13.54 -23.44 -13.99
N PHE A 206 -12.40 -23.04 -14.54
CA PHE A 206 -11.74 -23.74 -15.65
C PHE A 206 -10.23 -23.94 -15.39
N GLU A 207 -9.62 -24.91 -16.07
CA GLU A 207 -8.17 -25.04 -16.25
C GLU A 207 -7.86 -24.86 -17.74
N SER A 208 -6.85 -24.05 -18.07
CA SER A 208 -6.39 -23.87 -19.45
C SER A 208 -5.18 -24.74 -19.76
N ASP A 209 -5.15 -25.29 -20.98
CA ASP A 209 -4.05 -26.11 -21.50
C ASP A 209 -2.95 -25.32 -22.23
N GLY A 210 -3.07 -23.97 -22.28
CA GLY A 210 -2.14 -23.10 -23.01
C GLY A 210 -2.28 -23.14 -24.53
N LYS A 211 -3.27 -23.85 -25.06
CA LYS A 211 -3.56 -23.97 -26.50
C LYS A 211 -4.91 -23.36 -26.88
N GLY A 212 -5.47 -22.55 -25.97
CA GLY A 212 -6.77 -21.90 -26.12
C GLY A 212 -7.95 -22.74 -25.61
N ASN A 213 -7.74 -23.99 -25.16
CA ASN A 213 -8.81 -24.77 -24.56
C ASN A 213 -8.98 -24.40 -23.08
N ASN A 214 -10.22 -24.47 -22.60
CA ASN A 214 -10.57 -24.33 -21.19
C ASN A 214 -11.50 -25.47 -20.80
N THR A 215 -11.03 -26.35 -19.92
CA THR A 215 -11.80 -27.48 -19.38
C THR A 215 -12.36 -27.14 -18.01
N PRO A 216 -13.63 -27.47 -17.67
CA PRO A 216 -14.15 -27.24 -16.32
C PRO A 216 -13.28 -27.90 -15.24
N LEU A 217 -13.06 -27.20 -14.13
CA LEU A 217 -12.41 -27.78 -12.95
C LEU A 217 -13.29 -28.88 -12.33
N PRO A 218 -12.70 -29.89 -11.66
CA PRO A 218 -13.47 -30.94 -10.97
C PRO A 218 -14.47 -30.40 -9.95
N LYS A 219 -14.15 -29.25 -9.34
CA LYS A 219 -15.04 -28.49 -8.45
C LYS A 219 -14.79 -26.97 -8.61
N PRO A 220 -15.83 -26.16 -8.88
CA PRO A 220 -15.71 -24.69 -8.83
C PRO A 220 -15.17 -24.24 -7.47
N SER A 221 -14.25 -23.28 -7.49
CA SER A 221 -13.41 -22.94 -6.34
C SER A 221 -13.25 -21.42 -6.22
N ILE A 222 -12.83 -20.95 -5.05
CA ILE A 222 -12.58 -19.53 -4.79
C ILE A 222 -11.11 -19.33 -4.49
N ASP A 223 -10.56 -18.30 -5.12
CA ASP A 223 -9.27 -17.69 -4.82
C ASP A 223 -9.51 -16.19 -4.62
N THR A 224 -8.82 -15.58 -3.67
CA THR A 224 -8.89 -14.12 -3.48
C THR A 224 -7.52 -13.56 -3.13
N GLY A 225 -7.29 -12.31 -3.55
CA GLY A 225 -6.06 -11.59 -3.26
C GLY A 225 -6.33 -10.12 -2.95
N ALA A 226 -5.98 -9.70 -1.75
CA ALA A 226 -6.05 -8.31 -1.30
C ALA A 226 -4.65 -7.82 -0.92
N GLY A 227 -4.21 -6.70 -1.50
CA GLY A 227 -2.89 -6.13 -1.20
C GLY A 227 -2.88 -5.48 0.18
N LEU A 228 -2.10 -6.01 1.12
CA LEU A 228 -2.02 -5.51 2.49
C LEU A 228 -1.59 -4.04 2.54
N GLU A 229 -0.67 -3.65 1.66
CA GLU A 229 -0.09 -2.31 1.54
C GLU A 229 -1.12 -1.33 1.00
N ARG A 230 -1.87 -1.70 -0.05
CA ARG A 230 -2.98 -0.90 -0.61
C ARG A 230 -4.09 -0.67 0.43
N ILE A 231 -4.47 -1.71 1.17
CA ILE A 231 -5.45 -1.60 2.27
C ILE A 231 -4.87 -0.73 3.40
N SER A 232 -3.60 -0.89 3.76
CA SER A 232 -2.94 -0.10 4.80
C SER A 232 -2.92 1.39 4.46
N LEU A 233 -2.62 1.75 3.21
CA LEU A 233 -2.66 3.13 2.71
C LEU A 233 -4.04 3.77 2.92
N VAL A 234 -5.12 3.05 2.58
CA VAL A 234 -6.50 3.52 2.80
C VAL A 234 -6.82 3.61 4.30
N MET A 235 -6.50 2.58 5.08
CA MET A 235 -6.79 2.48 6.52
C MET A 235 -5.98 3.41 7.42
N GLN A 236 -4.91 4.01 6.90
CA GLN A 236 -4.06 4.99 7.59
C GLN A 236 -4.24 6.40 7.01
N GLY A 237 -5.02 6.56 5.95
CA GLY A 237 -5.26 7.85 5.29
C GLY A 237 -4.02 8.45 4.62
N ILE A 238 -2.98 7.65 4.37
CA ILE A 238 -1.68 8.11 3.87
C ILE A 238 -1.82 8.65 2.43
N HIS A 239 -1.04 9.68 2.14
CA HIS A 239 -0.96 10.31 0.82
C HIS A 239 0.45 10.17 0.28
N THR A 240 0.73 9.05 -0.40
CA THR A 240 1.84 8.99 -1.35
C THR A 240 1.51 9.92 -2.52
N PRO A 241 2.32 10.97 -2.79
CA PRO A 241 2.33 11.60 -4.10
C PRO A 241 2.86 10.58 -5.11
N ALA A 242 2.33 10.57 -6.33
CA ALA A 242 3.02 9.89 -7.42
C ALA A 242 4.34 10.64 -7.67
N PHE A 243 5.44 9.93 -7.87
CA PHE A 243 6.70 10.55 -8.27
C PHE A 243 6.46 11.26 -9.61
N GLY A 244 6.66 12.57 -9.61
CA GLY A 244 6.15 13.41 -10.69
C GLY A 244 6.88 13.18 -12.00
N HIS A 245 6.13 12.95 -13.08
CA HIS A 245 6.50 13.61 -14.33
C HIS A 245 6.61 15.12 -14.04
N PRO A 246 7.71 15.79 -14.41
CA PRO A 246 7.81 17.23 -14.24
C PRO A 246 6.73 17.90 -15.09
N SER A 247 5.71 18.45 -14.42
CA SER A 247 4.66 19.23 -15.06
C SER A 247 5.29 20.44 -15.75
N GLN A 248 5.22 20.48 -17.08
CA GLN A 248 5.60 21.68 -17.84
C GLN A 248 4.55 22.77 -17.68
N GLU A 249 4.52 23.42 -16.52
CA GLU A 249 3.76 24.65 -16.28
C GLU A 249 4.49 25.53 -15.27
N GLY A 250 4.93 26.71 -15.70
CA GLY A 250 5.75 27.60 -14.88
C GLY A 250 6.74 28.45 -15.67
N ASN A 251 6.25 29.25 -16.63
CA ASN A 251 7.09 30.16 -17.41
C ASN A 251 7.50 31.39 -16.56
N THR A 252 8.46 31.22 -15.64
CA THR A 252 9.14 32.33 -14.97
C THR A 252 10.29 32.86 -15.83
N PRO A 253 10.38 34.18 -16.10
CA PRO A 253 11.50 34.75 -16.82
C PRO A 253 12.81 34.48 -16.08
N ARG A 254 13.79 33.89 -16.77
CA ARG A 254 15.14 33.70 -16.21
C ARG A 254 15.76 35.07 -15.91
N HIS A 255 15.92 35.40 -14.62
CA HIS A 255 16.84 36.46 -14.25
C HIS A 255 18.27 36.03 -14.61
N SER A 256 18.88 36.77 -15.53
CA SER A 256 20.26 36.55 -15.97
C SER A 256 21.24 36.86 -14.84
N VAL A 257 21.96 35.84 -14.39
CA VAL A 257 23.10 35.99 -13.49
C VAL A 257 24.28 36.59 -14.29
N PRO A 258 24.84 37.75 -13.91
CA PRO A 258 26.04 38.28 -14.56
C PRO A 258 27.30 37.55 -14.06
N PRO A 259 28.33 37.37 -14.90
CA PRO A 259 29.58 36.70 -14.53
C PRO A 259 30.46 37.56 -13.60
N PRO A 260 31.39 36.96 -12.85
CA PRO A 260 32.16 37.67 -11.82
C PRO A 260 33.43 38.37 -12.35
N TYR A 261 33.90 39.36 -11.57
CA TYR A 261 35.18 40.08 -11.62
C TYR A 261 35.43 41.14 -12.71
N GLY A 262 35.27 42.41 -12.30
CA GLY A 262 36.43 43.30 -12.10
C GLY A 262 36.78 44.34 -13.18
N SER A 263 36.62 45.64 -12.86
CA SER A 263 37.54 46.75 -13.22
C SER A 263 37.13 48.08 -12.55
N PHE A 264 38.09 49.00 -12.43
CA PHE A 264 38.02 50.26 -11.65
C PHE A 264 37.13 51.37 -12.27
N GLY A 265 36.57 52.26 -11.42
CA GLY A 265 35.93 53.52 -11.81
C GLY A 265 35.76 54.49 -10.62
N LEU A 266 36.19 55.75 -10.77
CA LEU A 266 36.38 56.75 -9.71
C LEU A 266 35.14 57.65 -9.42
N SER A 267 35.12 58.25 -8.20
CA SER A 267 34.50 59.56 -7.86
C SER A 267 32.96 59.64 -7.85
N ARG A 268 32.25 60.40 -6.99
CA ARG A 268 32.50 61.32 -5.83
C ARG A 268 31.20 61.26 -4.99
N GLY A 269 31.20 61.25 -3.65
CA GLY A 269 31.31 62.44 -2.79
C GLY A 269 29.94 62.92 -2.28
N GLY A 270 29.70 62.91 -0.96
CA GLY A 270 28.44 63.38 -0.33
C GLY A 270 28.40 63.14 1.18
N HIS A 271 28.18 64.19 1.98
CA HIS A 271 28.48 64.23 3.42
C HIS A 271 27.25 64.08 4.36
N THR A 272 27.34 63.14 5.32
CA THR A 272 27.08 63.33 6.79
C THR A 272 25.62 63.55 7.32
N PRO A 273 25.33 63.63 8.65
CA PRO A 273 25.07 62.43 9.48
C PRO A 273 23.94 62.60 10.57
N SER A 274 23.94 61.75 11.60
CA SER A 274 23.30 61.88 12.95
C SER A 274 21.80 61.57 13.09
N SER A 275 21.23 61.14 14.24
CA SER A 275 21.70 60.41 15.45
C SER A 275 20.47 59.93 16.29
N PRO A 276 20.61 59.00 17.27
CA PRO A 276 19.53 58.40 18.09
C PRO A 276 19.52 58.95 19.55
N PRO A 277 19.15 58.22 20.64
CA PRO A 277 17.98 57.37 21.02
C PRO A 277 17.27 57.95 22.29
N LEU A 278 16.45 57.17 23.06
CA LEU A 278 16.32 57.25 24.55
C LEU A 278 15.39 56.15 25.17
N ALA A 279 15.36 56.06 26.52
CA ALA A 279 15.42 54.81 27.31
C ALA A 279 14.72 54.84 28.70
N GLY A 280 14.56 53.64 29.34
CA GLY A 280 14.27 53.42 30.79
C GLY A 280 12.78 53.50 31.24
N ASN A 281 12.33 52.99 32.41
CA ASN A 281 12.92 52.09 33.43
C ASN A 281 11.80 51.52 34.40
N PRO A 282 12.08 50.55 35.33
CA PRO A 282 11.11 49.84 36.22
C PRO A 282 10.99 50.50 37.64
N PRO A 283 10.70 49.87 38.85
CA PRO A 283 10.35 48.48 39.28
C PRO A 283 9.30 48.33 40.44
N LEU A 284 9.11 47.13 41.07
CA LEU A 284 9.19 46.84 42.54
C LEU A 284 8.76 45.39 42.99
N SER A 285 8.92 45.05 44.29
CA SER A 285 9.15 43.67 44.84
C SER A 285 8.55 43.34 46.24
N ARG A 286 8.73 42.07 46.72
CA ARG A 286 8.62 41.44 48.12
C ARG A 286 7.52 40.35 48.26
N GLY A 287 7.56 39.32 49.15
CA GLY A 287 8.63 38.74 50.03
C GLY A 287 8.12 37.93 51.28
N GLY A 288 8.78 36.81 51.68
CA GLY A 288 8.68 36.06 52.98
C GLY A 288 7.61 34.93 53.11
N HIS A 289 7.59 33.98 54.10
CA HIS A 289 8.59 33.29 54.97
C HIS A 289 7.96 31.98 55.61
N THR A 290 8.73 31.14 56.33
CA THR A 290 8.48 29.71 56.79
C THR A 290 8.24 29.56 58.33
N PRO A 291 8.21 28.39 59.08
CA PRO A 291 8.52 26.94 58.81
C PRO A 291 7.72 25.79 59.57
N SER A 292 8.19 24.51 59.46
CA SER A 292 8.03 23.30 60.36
C SER A 292 6.66 22.54 60.47
N SER A 293 6.52 21.19 60.54
CA SER A 293 7.37 20.05 61.04
C SER A 293 7.14 18.69 60.29
N PRO A 294 7.96 17.62 60.48
CA PRO A 294 7.90 16.30 59.78
C PRO A 294 7.60 15.08 60.71
N PRO A 295 7.72 13.78 60.30
CA PRO A 295 7.49 13.10 59.00
C PRO A 295 6.56 11.85 59.10
N LEU A 296 6.14 11.28 57.96
CA LEU A 296 5.92 9.82 57.80
C LEU A 296 6.20 9.40 56.34
N ALA A 297 6.58 8.13 56.14
CA ALA A 297 7.35 7.68 54.97
C ALA A 297 6.53 7.53 53.67
N GLY A 298 7.16 7.86 52.54
CA GLY A 298 6.70 7.59 51.17
C GLY A 298 7.90 7.53 50.21
N ASN A 299 7.83 6.64 49.21
CA ASN A 299 8.94 6.34 48.29
C ASN A 299 9.39 7.56 47.45
N PRO A 300 10.68 7.65 47.06
CA PRO A 300 11.22 8.82 46.41
C PRO A 300 10.66 9.04 45.00
N PRO A 301 10.19 10.26 44.65
CA PRO A 301 9.96 10.63 43.26
C PRO A 301 11.31 10.84 42.57
N LEU A 302 11.48 10.28 41.37
CA LEU A 302 12.67 10.53 40.55
C LEU A 302 12.75 12.03 40.20
N SER A 303 13.94 12.59 40.44
CA SER A 303 14.24 14.00 40.23
C SER A 303 13.99 14.45 38.79
N ARG A 304 13.23 15.54 38.60
CA ARG A 304 13.33 16.33 37.36
C ARG A 304 14.74 16.94 37.30
N GLY A 305 15.61 16.31 36.52
CA GLY A 305 16.82 16.98 36.06
C GLY A 305 16.45 18.16 35.17
N GLU A 306 17.09 19.30 35.41
CA GLU A 306 16.95 20.48 34.56
C GLU A 306 17.58 20.19 33.19
N PHE A 307 16.77 19.76 32.23
CA PHE A 307 17.15 19.84 30.83
C PHE A 307 16.89 21.26 30.33
N ALA A 308 17.97 22.01 30.16
CA ALA A 308 17.94 23.28 29.45
C ALA A 308 17.36 23.07 28.05
N SER A 309 16.34 23.84 27.69
CA SER A 309 15.71 23.78 26.37
C SER A 309 16.75 24.07 25.27
N PRO A 310 17.00 23.16 24.33
CA PRO A 310 17.71 23.50 23.11
C PRO A 310 16.78 24.38 22.28
N SER A 311 17.01 25.70 22.31
CA SER A 311 16.35 26.64 21.41
C SER A 311 16.88 26.43 19.99
N GLY A 312 16.30 25.46 19.30
CA GLY A 312 16.66 25.06 17.96
C GLY A 312 15.85 23.83 17.56
N HIS A 313 14.75 24.06 16.84
CA HIS A 313 14.17 22.97 16.05
C HIS A 313 15.25 22.51 15.07
N PRO A 314 15.68 21.23 15.07
CA PRO A 314 16.31 20.70 13.88
C PRO A 314 15.28 20.83 12.77
N SER A 315 15.68 21.41 11.64
CA SER A 315 14.87 21.38 10.43
C SER A 315 14.47 19.92 10.17
N GLN A 316 13.17 19.65 10.05
CA GLN A 316 12.74 18.38 9.49
C GLN A 316 13.31 18.30 8.07
N GLU A 317 14.38 17.53 7.90
CA GLU A 317 14.83 17.13 6.59
C GLU A 317 13.74 16.24 6.02
N TRP A 318 13.01 16.80 5.05
CA TRP A 318 11.91 16.12 4.39
C TRP A 318 12.48 14.93 3.63
N ILE A 319 12.13 13.72 4.09
CA ILE A 319 12.43 12.45 3.42
C ILE A 319 11.99 12.58 1.95
N GLN A 320 12.96 12.55 1.03
CA GLN A 320 12.72 12.80 -0.39
C GLN A 320 12.14 11.59 -1.12
N SER A 321 12.35 10.38 -0.57
CA SER A 321 11.85 9.12 -1.10
C SER A 321 11.54 8.14 0.02
N ASP A 322 10.52 7.29 -0.15
CA ASP A 322 10.21 6.22 0.81
C ASP A 322 11.42 5.27 1.03
N TYR A 323 12.31 5.18 0.05
CA TYR A 323 13.57 4.44 0.09
C TYR A 323 14.65 5.03 1.02
N ASP A 324 14.50 6.31 1.42
CA ASP A 324 15.44 6.97 2.34
C ASP A 324 15.01 6.82 3.82
N THR A 325 13.98 6.00 4.09
CA THR A 325 13.50 5.67 5.44
C THR A 325 14.40 4.67 6.17
N ASP A 326 14.22 4.59 7.49
CA ASP A 326 14.87 3.63 8.39
C ASP A 326 14.55 2.15 8.08
N LEU A 327 13.47 1.89 7.35
CA LEU A 327 13.09 0.54 6.88
C LEU A 327 13.89 0.10 5.65
N PHE A 328 13.91 0.92 4.60
CA PHE A 328 14.48 0.52 3.30
C PHE A 328 16.00 0.75 3.22
N ARG A 329 16.51 1.78 3.90
CA ARG A 329 17.93 2.13 3.84
C ARG A 329 18.87 0.98 4.27
N PRO A 330 18.64 0.24 5.36
CA PRO A 330 19.48 -0.92 5.71
C PRO A 330 19.43 -2.05 4.67
N ILE A 331 18.31 -2.20 3.96
CA ILE A 331 18.15 -3.21 2.91
C ILE A 331 18.94 -2.79 1.66
N ILE A 332 18.81 -1.53 1.25
CA ILE A 332 19.56 -0.92 0.13
C ILE A 332 21.07 -0.97 0.40
N GLU A 333 21.50 -0.58 1.59
CA GLU A 333 22.91 -0.67 2.03
C GLU A 333 23.41 -2.13 1.95
N ARG A 334 22.60 -3.11 2.40
CA ARG A 334 22.96 -4.52 2.30
C ARG A 334 23.00 -5.06 0.87
N ILE A 335 22.15 -4.57 -0.04
CA ILE A 335 22.18 -4.91 -1.47
C ILE A 335 23.43 -4.33 -2.12
N ALA A 336 23.83 -3.10 -1.76
CA ALA A 336 25.04 -2.47 -2.25
C ALA A 336 26.29 -3.27 -1.85
N GLU A 337 26.39 -3.68 -0.58
CA GLU A 337 27.45 -4.57 -0.09
C GLU A 337 27.50 -5.92 -0.82
N LEU A 338 26.36 -6.57 -1.03
CA LEU A 338 26.29 -7.90 -1.65
C LEU A 338 26.57 -7.90 -3.16
N SER A 339 26.36 -6.76 -3.83
CA SER A 339 26.51 -6.62 -5.28
C SER A 339 27.81 -5.93 -5.70
N ASP A 340 28.61 -5.43 -4.75
CA ASP A 340 29.78 -4.58 -4.98
C ASP A 340 29.46 -3.36 -5.86
N LYS A 341 28.27 -2.76 -5.64
CA LYS A 341 27.77 -1.61 -6.39
C LYS A 341 27.18 -0.57 -5.47
N GLU A 342 27.70 0.66 -5.57
CA GLU A 342 27.20 1.83 -4.87
C GLU A 342 25.72 2.13 -5.22
N TYR A 343 24.95 2.53 -4.21
CA TYR A 343 23.58 3.03 -4.39
C TYR A 343 23.59 4.53 -4.68
N PHE A 344 22.80 4.96 -5.65
CA PHE A 344 22.61 6.36 -6.01
C PHE A 344 21.16 6.77 -5.76
N SER A 345 20.93 7.98 -5.25
CA SER A 345 19.57 8.49 -5.00
C SER A 345 18.80 8.91 -6.26
N ASP A 346 19.43 8.80 -7.44
CA ASP A 346 18.82 9.03 -8.76
C ASP A 346 18.49 7.71 -9.48
N GLU A 347 18.20 7.77 -10.79
CA GLU A 347 17.85 6.63 -11.63
C GLU A 347 18.86 5.47 -11.57
N ARG A 348 20.14 5.74 -11.27
CA ARG A 348 21.19 4.72 -11.18
C ARG A 348 21.00 3.76 -10.00
N GLY A 349 20.26 4.17 -8.96
CA GLY A 349 19.91 3.32 -7.82
C GLY A 349 18.58 2.58 -7.95
N ILE A 350 17.86 2.70 -9.07
CA ILE A 350 16.64 1.93 -9.34
C ILE A 350 16.85 0.42 -9.10
N PRO A 351 17.96 -0.22 -9.55
CA PRO A 351 18.18 -1.65 -9.29
C PRO A 351 18.19 -2.01 -7.79
N HIS A 352 18.77 -1.18 -6.92
CA HIS A 352 18.75 -1.41 -5.48
C HIS A 352 17.36 -1.19 -4.87
N ARG A 353 16.62 -0.17 -5.33
CA ARG A 353 15.22 0.13 -4.93
C ARG A 353 14.19 -0.90 -5.41
N VAL A 354 14.54 -1.66 -6.43
CA VAL A 354 13.75 -2.77 -6.97
C VAL A 354 13.90 -4.02 -6.11
N ILE A 355 15.09 -4.23 -5.56
CA ILE A 355 15.45 -5.39 -4.74
C ILE A 355 15.09 -5.16 -3.25
N ALA A 356 15.10 -3.91 -2.80
CA ALA A 356 14.68 -3.48 -1.46
C ALA A 356 13.16 -3.29 -1.33
#